data_AF-A0A8J3MVS2-F1
#
_entry.id   AF-A0A8J3MVS2-F1
#
_cell.length_a   1.000
_cell.length_b   1.000
_cell.length_c   1.000
_cell.angle_alpha   90.00
_cell.angle_beta   90.00
_cell.angle_gamma   90.00
#
_symmetry.space_group_name_H-M   'P 1'
#
loop_
_entity.id
_entity.type
_entity.pdbx_description
1 polymer ?
#
loop_
_entity_poly.entity_id
_entity_poly.type
_entity_poly.pdbx_seq_one_letter_code
_entity_poly.pdbx_strand_id
1 'polypeptide(L)'
;MRHVLPGTTKRGIRLLVLSALLMAVFALFPHTVRAAEVYFSDGFESGDTSKWTFNNSDMNGQATVQTQVAHTGTHALALTNTFNPGQISYVYTALSGPQTKAYTRFYVRYSTFDGLSSGTELAIGRNNNDSSVWGVDFDRDVHGLDVYFWDNQGQVHSFISPSNLLKVNTWYCVEVYVNSVTNGHGEVWVNGTSIGSVDANMSNANPYSRLMFFDKVATTTYIDDVVVSDTYNGPTNAGPDVNFAPSSVDFDELGVNSTASRTVTLSNTGASALGISNISISGTNASDFAQTNTCGSSLASGGSCTITVSFHPPATGSRSASLNIATSASGTPYSIPLSGIGVTQVSYFQDNFETGNFTKWTFTNADSTGQASVQTSVTHGGTNAAAFINSANQYSYIYTTMPSGPVTQSFTRLYFRISDTSIGTDIALGRNNNGNNAWEIVYNSGTKGLDAFIWGNNGQIYTLSSPANGIQANTWYSVEIALNQVTSGHAELWLNGTSVGAVDNDLSTTQHYSRLMVLNTSTNHLYIDDINVSASYNGPIS
;
A
#
# COMPACT_ATOMS: atom_id res chain seq x y z
N MET A 1 -32.16 47.90 66.84
CA MET A 1 -31.52 47.38 68.07
C MET A 1 -30.69 46.15 67.68
N ARG A 2 -29.38 46.23 67.92
CA ARG A 2 -28.40 45.17 68.29
C ARG A 2 -28.49 43.79 67.61
N HIS A 3 -27.44 43.16 67.09
CA HIS A 3 -26.02 43.47 66.95
C HIS A 3 -25.42 42.37 66.01
N VAL A 4 -24.67 42.80 65.00
CA VAL A 4 -23.32 42.32 64.60
C VAL A 4 -23.07 40.80 64.37
N LEU A 5 -22.74 40.48 63.11
CA LEU A 5 -21.94 39.33 62.68
C LEU A 5 -20.53 39.35 63.29
N PRO A 6 -19.90 38.18 63.48
CA PRO A 6 -18.50 38.04 63.09
C PRO A 6 -18.32 36.89 62.11
N GLY A 7 -17.63 37.20 61.01
CA GLY A 7 -17.07 36.18 60.12
C GLY A 7 -15.83 35.52 60.73
N THR A 8 -15.46 34.37 60.19
CA THR A 8 -14.11 34.08 59.68
C THR A 8 -14.11 32.73 58.95
N THR A 9 -13.95 32.80 57.62
CA THR A 9 -12.95 32.10 56.78
C THR A 9 -12.73 30.57 56.82
N LYS A 10 -12.69 30.03 55.59
CA LYS A 10 -11.98 28.84 55.08
C LYS A 10 -12.59 27.45 55.32
N ARG A 11 -13.33 26.96 54.31
CA ARG A 11 -13.28 25.58 53.78
C ARG A 11 -13.59 25.67 52.28
N GLY A 12 -12.76 25.24 51.33
CA GLY A 12 -11.92 24.03 51.36
C GLY A 12 -12.76 22.89 50.79
N ILE A 13 -12.59 22.65 49.49
CA ILE A 13 -13.16 21.60 48.65
C ILE A 13 -13.44 20.29 49.43
N ARG A 14 -14.68 19.79 49.36
CA ARG A 14 -15.03 18.39 49.65
C ARG A 14 -16.07 17.89 48.64
N LEU A 15 -15.57 17.40 47.52
CA LEU A 15 -16.20 16.35 46.74
C LEU A 15 -15.35 15.09 47.00
N LEU A 16 -16.00 13.95 47.29
CA LEU A 16 -15.50 12.64 47.74
C LEU A 16 -15.88 12.32 49.20
N VAL A 17 -16.89 11.45 49.37
CA VAL A 17 -16.77 10.06 49.85
C VAL A 17 -18.18 9.47 49.77
N LEU A 18 -18.48 8.78 48.66
CA LEU A 18 -19.58 7.81 48.60
C LEU A 18 -19.07 6.59 47.82
N SER A 19 -18.07 5.91 48.37
CA SER A 19 -17.61 4.60 47.92
C SER A 19 -17.02 3.90 49.14
N ALA A 20 -17.68 2.82 49.59
CA ALA A 20 -17.13 1.76 50.45
C ALA A 20 -18.20 0.78 50.98
N LEU A 21 -19.50 1.08 50.90
CA LEU A 21 -20.54 0.25 51.55
C LEU A 21 -21.56 -0.41 50.60
N LEU A 22 -21.17 -0.66 49.34
CA LEU A 22 -21.93 -1.49 48.39
C LEU A 22 -21.05 -2.53 47.67
N MET A 23 -19.94 -2.93 48.30
CA MET A 23 -19.03 -3.99 47.83
C MET A 23 -18.66 -4.90 49.00
N ALA A 24 -19.65 -5.54 49.64
CA ALA A 24 -19.35 -6.56 50.68
C ALA A 24 -20.47 -7.59 50.89
N VAL A 25 -21.30 -7.87 49.87
CA VAL A 25 -22.25 -9.00 49.90
C VAL A 25 -22.25 -9.73 48.56
N PHE A 26 -21.06 -10.13 48.09
CA PHE A 26 -20.88 -11.11 47.01
C PHE A 26 -19.54 -11.83 47.21
N ALA A 27 -19.33 -12.37 48.41
CA ALA A 27 -18.20 -13.23 48.69
C ALA A 27 -18.69 -14.28 49.69
N LEU A 28 -19.29 -15.37 49.18
CA LEU A 28 -19.43 -16.69 49.80
C LEU A 28 -20.29 -17.63 48.92
N PHE A 29 -19.98 -17.70 47.63
CA PHE A 29 -20.19 -18.91 46.83
C PHE A 29 -19.01 -19.00 45.86
N PRO A 30 -18.26 -20.11 45.81
CA PRO A 30 -17.30 -20.31 44.74
C PRO A 30 -18.11 -20.48 43.45
N HIS A 31 -18.26 -19.40 42.67
CA HIS A 31 -18.54 -19.55 41.25
C HIS A 31 -17.27 -20.12 40.63
N THR A 32 -17.20 -21.44 40.53
CA THR A 32 -16.36 -22.11 39.55
C THR A 32 -16.72 -21.52 38.20
N VAL A 33 -15.85 -20.65 37.67
CA VAL A 33 -15.87 -20.29 36.25
C VAL A 33 -15.65 -21.60 35.52
N ARG A 34 -16.70 -22.12 34.90
CA ARG A 34 -16.60 -23.30 34.04
C ARG A 34 -15.59 -22.96 32.94
N ALA A 35 -14.56 -23.78 32.77
CA ALA A 35 -13.69 -23.67 31.60
C ALA A 35 -14.56 -23.81 30.34
N ALA A 36 -14.25 -23.03 29.29
CA ALA A 36 -14.94 -23.15 28.01
C ALA A 36 -14.93 -24.61 27.56
N GLU A 37 -16.10 -25.14 27.26
CA GLU A 37 -16.24 -26.49 26.74
C GLU A 37 -15.91 -26.46 25.26
N VAL A 38 -14.84 -27.15 24.89
CA VAL A 38 -14.43 -27.34 23.49
C VAL A 38 -14.99 -28.67 23.01
N TYR A 39 -15.90 -28.61 22.05
CA TYR A 39 -16.55 -29.78 21.45
C TYR A 39 -15.71 -30.42 20.34
N PHE A 40 -14.88 -29.61 19.67
CA PHE A 40 -13.94 -30.05 18.64
C PHE A 40 -12.83 -29.00 18.47
N SER A 41 -11.60 -29.44 18.20
CA SER A 41 -10.53 -28.53 17.78
C SER A 41 -9.48 -29.23 16.94
N ASP A 42 -9.04 -28.57 15.87
CA ASP A 42 -7.93 -29.02 15.04
C ASP A 42 -7.26 -27.85 14.32
N GLY A 43 -5.98 -27.62 14.63
CA GLY A 43 -5.12 -26.69 13.89
C GLY A 43 -4.18 -27.41 12.92
N PHE A 44 -4.42 -28.70 12.64
CA PHE A 44 -3.67 -29.53 11.69
C PHE A 44 -2.15 -29.68 11.89
N GLU A 45 -1.56 -29.06 12.92
CA GLU A 45 -0.11 -29.05 13.21
C GLU A 45 0.53 -30.43 13.44
N SER A 46 -0.27 -31.46 13.73
CA SER A 46 0.23 -32.83 13.81
C SER A 46 0.46 -33.47 12.44
N GLY A 47 0.04 -32.83 11.35
CA GLY A 47 0.00 -33.42 10.01
C GLY A 47 -1.05 -34.53 9.85
N ASP A 48 -1.90 -34.74 10.86
CA ASP A 48 -2.85 -35.86 10.95
C ASP A 48 -4.28 -35.39 10.69
N THR A 49 -4.98 -36.08 9.79
CA THR A 49 -6.40 -35.86 9.47
C THR A 49 -7.32 -36.91 10.07
N SER A 50 -6.85 -37.77 10.98
CA SER A 50 -7.64 -38.87 11.56
C SER A 50 -8.92 -38.44 12.29
N LYS A 51 -8.99 -37.17 12.72
CA LYS A 51 -10.20 -36.55 13.30
C LYS A 51 -11.30 -36.25 12.26
N TRP A 52 -10.97 -36.36 10.98
CA TRP A 52 -11.82 -36.01 9.85
C TRP A 52 -12.11 -37.24 9.00
N THR A 53 -13.38 -37.45 8.70
CA THR A 53 -13.79 -38.41 7.68
C THR A 53 -13.83 -37.72 6.33
N PHE A 54 -13.04 -38.21 5.39
CA PHE A 54 -13.07 -37.76 4.01
C PHE A 54 -14.05 -38.62 3.20
N ASN A 55 -14.99 -38.00 2.50
CA ASN A 55 -15.84 -38.69 1.55
C ASN A 55 -15.49 -38.24 0.14
N ASN A 56 -15.15 -39.20 -0.71
CA ASN A 56 -14.63 -39.00 -2.07
C ASN A 56 -15.45 -39.75 -3.12
N SER A 57 -16.78 -39.64 -3.06
CA SER A 57 -17.71 -40.44 -3.87
C SER A 57 -17.38 -40.52 -5.38
N ASP A 58 -16.61 -39.58 -5.93
CA ASP A 58 -16.26 -39.51 -7.36
C ASP A 58 -14.74 -39.61 -7.67
N MET A 59 -13.91 -40.05 -6.72
CA MET A 59 -12.50 -40.50 -6.89
C MET A 59 -11.41 -39.48 -7.34
N ASN A 60 -11.66 -38.17 -7.42
CA ASN A 60 -10.63 -37.18 -7.83
C ASN A 60 -10.33 -36.03 -6.85
N GLY A 61 -11.16 -35.83 -5.84
CA GLY A 61 -10.90 -34.86 -4.78
C GLY A 61 -9.82 -35.33 -3.79
N GLN A 62 -9.06 -34.40 -3.22
CA GLN A 62 -8.05 -34.68 -2.19
C GLN A 62 -8.26 -33.81 -0.96
N ALA A 63 -8.13 -34.42 0.21
CA ALA A 63 -7.99 -33.73 1.50
C ALA A 63 -6.61 -34.07 2.06
N THR A 64 -5.70 -33.10 2.05
CA THR A 64 -4.29 -33.29 2.46
C THR A 64 -3.87 -32.20 3.41
N VAL A 65 -2.97 -32.50 4.35
CA VAL A 65 -2.33 -31.46 5.16
C VAL A 65 -1.11 -30.95 4.41
N GLN A 66 -1.03 -29.63 4.23
CA GLN A 66 0.04 -28.96 3.49
C GLN A 66 0.90 -28.14 4.44
N THR A 67 2.22 -28.11 4.19
CA THR A 67 3.20 -27.45 5.07
C THR A 67 3.65 -26.07 4.60
N GLN A 68 3.24 -25.65 3.40
CA GLN A 68 3.67 -24.38 2.78
C GLN A 68 2.63 -23.27 2.90
N VAL A 69 1.41 -23.61 3.34
CA VAL A 69 0.27 -22.68 3.42
C VAL A 69 -0.46 -23.00 4.72
N ALA A 70 -0.17 -22.24 5.78
CA ALA A 70 -0.83 -22.34 7.07
C ALA A 70 -1.26 -20.95 7.55
N HIS A 71 -2.30 -20.88 8.39
CA HIS A 71 -2.73 -19.65 9.04
C HIS A 71 -1.91 -19.40 10.30
N THR A 72 -1.89 -20.37 11.22
CA THR A 72 -0.90 -20.43 12.30
C THR A 72 -0.04 -21.68 12.17
N GLY A 73 1.08 -21.71 12.88
CA GLY A 73 1.99 -22.85 12.85
C GLY A 73 2.57 -23.15 11.47
N THR A 74 2.46 -24.39 11.05
CA THR A 74 3.16 -24.98 9.90
C THR A 74 2.26 -25.81 9.00
N HIS A 75 1.02 -26.10 9.39
CA HIS A 75 0.14 -27.00 8.66
C HIS A 75 -1.26 -26.42 8.49
N ALA A 76 -1.86 -26.62 7.32
CA ALA A 76 -3.30 -26.45 7.16
C ALA A 76 -3.88 -27.57 6.29
N LEU A 77 -5.18 -27.79 6.42
CA LEU A 77 -5.91 -28.67 5.53
C LEU A 77 -6.07 -27.99 4.15
N ALA A 78 -5.70 -28.69 3.09
CA ALA A 78 -6.01 -28.34 1.72
C ALA A 78 -7.06 -29.33 1.18
N LEU A 79 -8.22 -28.78 0.82
CA LEU A 79 -9.22 -29.46 0.00
C LEU A 79 -8.98 -29.05 -1.46
N THR A 80 -8.63 -30.02 -2.30
CA THR A 80 -8.26 -29.78 -3.71
C THR A 80 -9.14 -30.62 -4.62
N ASN A 81 -9.61 -30.01 -5.70
CA ASN A 81 -10.40 -30.69 -6.72
C ASN A 81 -9.92 -30.29 -8.13
N THR A 82 -9.99 -31.21 -9.10
CA THR A 82 -9.32 -31.09 -10.41
C THR A 82 -10.23 -31.04 -11.65
N PHE A 83 -11.57 -31.26 -11.59
CA PHE A 83 -12.43 -31.16 -12.81
C PHE A 83 -13.99 -31.11 -12.62
N ASN A 84 -14.70 -30.22 -13.36
CA ASN A 84 -16.12 -30.08 -13.86
C ASN A 84 -17.41 -30.51 -13.07
N PRO A 85 -18.62 -29.96 -13.41
CA PRO A 85 -19.74 -29.71 -12.48
C PRO A 85 -20.42 -30.96 -11.93
N GLY A 86 -20.66 -30.95 -10.62
CA GLY A 86 -21.37 -31.99 -9.87
C GLY A 86 -20.50 -32.72 -8.84
N GLN A 87 -19.17 -32.58 -8.92
CA GLN A 87 -18.24 -33.18 -7.97
C GLN A 87 -18.20 -32.41 -6.66
N ILE A 88 -18.28 -33.14 -5.54
CA ILE A 88 -18.23 -32.57 -4.19
C ILE A 88 -17.14 -33.29 -3.41
N SER A 89 -16.07 -32.58 -3.07
CA SER A 89 -15.08 -33.06 -2.10
C SER A 89 -15.44 -32.49 -0.74
N TYR A 90 -15.58 -33.33 0.28
CA TYR A 90 -15.82 -32.82 1.62
C TYR A 90 -15.19 -33.66 2.71
N VAL A 91 -14.80 -32.97 3.77
CA VAL A 91 -14.45 -33.58 5.05
C VAL A 91 -15.54 -33.29 6.05
N TYR A 92 -15.74 -34.19 6.99
CA TYR A 92 -16.64 -33.95 8.12
C TYR A 92 -16.13 -34.57 9.40
N THR A 93 -16.59 -34.02 10.52
CA THR A 93 -16.31 -34.55 11.84
C THR A 93 -17.56 -34.45 12.73
N ALA A 94 -17.77 -35.47 13.56
CA ALA A 94 -18.81 -35.45 14.57
C ALA A 94 -18.31 -34.68 15.79
N LEU A 95 -19.17 -33.84 16.36
CA LEU A 95 -18.89 -33.16 17.63
C LEU A 95 -19.08 -34.11 18.80
N SER A 96 -18.64 -33.71 19.99
CA SER A 96 -18.82 -34.44 21.26
C SER A 96 -20.29 -34.46 21.76
N GLY A 97 -21.24 -34.76 20.88
CA GLY A 97 -22.69 -34.77 21.12
C GLY A 97 -23.44 -33.62 20.43
N PRO A 98 -24.79 -33.63 20.49
CA PRO A 98 -25.61 -32.53 20.00
C PRO A 98 -25.46 -31.27 20.86
N GLN A 99 -25.22 -30.13 20.21
CA GLN A 99 -24.93 -28.85 20.84
C GLN A 99 -26.08 -27.88 20.62
N THR A 100 -26.85 -27.61 21.68
CA THR A 100 -27.88 -26.57 21.65
C THR A 100 -27.29 -25.17 21.59
N LYS A 101 -25.99 -25.02 21.92
CA LYS A 101 -25.26 -23.77 21.83
C LYS A 101 -23.82 -24.04 21.40
N ALA A 102 -23.39 -23.41 20.30
CA ALA A 102 -22.03 -23.56 19.81
C ALA A 102 -21.55 -22.33 19.02
N TYR A 103 -20.27 -22.02 19.18
CA TYR A 103 -19.48 -21.16 18.30
C TYR A 103 -18.58 -22.07 17.46
N THR A 104 -18.65 -21.95 16.14
CA THR A 104 -17.83 -22.70 15.18
C THR A 104 -16.93 -21.71 14.48
N ARG A 105 -15.64 -21.77 14.77
CA ARG A 105 -14.62 -20.91 14.16
C ARG A 105 -13.69 -21.74 13.29
N PHE A 106 -13.32 -21.17 12.15
CA PHE A 106 -12.30 -21.72 11.25
C PHE A 106 -11.67 -20.59 10.44
N TYR A 107 -10.47 -20.83 9.96
CA TYR A 107 -9.80 -19.98 8.99
C TYR A 107 -9.95 -20.55 7.59
N VAL A 108 -10.19 -19.69 6.61
CA VAL A 108 -10.31 -20.07 5.21
C VAL A 108 -9.42 -19.21 4.32
N ARG A 109 -8.81 -19.84 3.30
CA ARG A 109 -8.05 -19.16 2.24
C ARG A 109 -8.33 -19.84 0.90
N TYR A 110 -8.67 -19.05 -0.11
CA TYR A 110 -8.85 -19.51 -1.49
C TYR A 110 -7.57 -19.27 -2.29
N SER A 111 -7.11 -20.25 -3.08
CA SER A 111 -5.97 -20.05 -4.01
C SER A 111 -6.35 -19.19 -5.21
N THR A 112 -7.57 -19.35 -5.72
CA THR A 112 -8.17 -18.59 -6.82
C THR A 112 -9.70 -18.50 -6.63
N PHE A 113 -10.32 -17.49 -7.24
CA PHE A 113 -11.78 -17.40 -7.36
C PHE A 113 -12.30 -17.96 -8.69
N ASP A 114 -11.40 -18.37 -9.59
CA ASP A 114 -11.78 -18.96 -10.86
C ASP A 114 -12.59 -20.24 -10.65
N GLY A 115 -13.71 -20.34 -11.35
CA GLY A 115 -14.62 -21.48 -11.26
C GLY A 115 -15.59 -21.46 -10.08
N LEU A 116 -15.40 -20.60 -9.07
CA LEU A 116 -16.40 -20.38 -8.03
C LEU A 116 -17.64 -19.68 -8.63
N SER A 117 -18.82 -19.99 -8.09
CA SER A 117 -20.08 -19.30 -8.38
C SER A 117 -20.70 -18.76 -7.10
N SER A 118 -21.66 -17.84 -7.22
CA SER A 118 -22.51 -17.47 -6.08
C SER A 118 -23.24 -18.71 -5.57
N GLY A 119 -23.17 -18.96 -4.27
CA GLY A 119 -23.71 -20.17 -3.62
C GLY A 119 -22.77 -21.39 -3.66
N THR A 120 -21.45 -21.17 -3.81
CA THR A 120 -20.50 -22.28 -3.67
C THR A 120 -20.33 -22.61 -2.18
N GLU A 121 -20.98 -23.69 -1.72
CA GLU A 121 -20.90 -24.14 -0.33
C GLU A 121 -19.45 -24.33 0.14
N LEU A 122 -19.11 -23.67 1.26
CA LEU A 122 -17.81 -23.73 1.92
C LEU A 122 -17.88 -24.58 3.19
N ALA A 123 -18.85 -24.29 4.06
CA ALA A 123 -18.99 -24.95 5.35
C ALA A 123 -20.46 -25.14 5.72
N ILE A 124 -20.77 -26.24 6.39
CA ILE A 124 -22.12 -26.49 6.91
C ILE A 124 -22.09 -27.11 8.30
N GLY A 125 -23.00 -26.67 9.16
CA GLY A 125 -23.33 -27.33 10.40
C GLY A 125 -24.60 -28.15 10.26
N ARG A 126 -24.53 -29.45 10.54
CA ARG A 126 -25.68 -30.36 10.50
C ARG A 126 -25.97 -30.97 11.86
N ASN A 127 -27.20 -31.46 12.01
CA ASN A 127 -27.60 -32.32 13.11
C ASN A 127 -27.45 -33.82 12.77
N ASN A 128 -27.81 -34.68 13.73
CA ASN A 128 -27.72 -36.13 13.60
C ASN A 128 -28.68 -36.76 12.57
N ASN A 129 -29.64 -35.99 12.05
CA ASN A 129 -30.58 -36.42 11.01
C ASN A 129 -30.21 -35.86 9.63
N ASP A 130 -28.97 -35.41 9.45
CA ASP A 130 -28.45 -34.79 8.23
C ASP A 130 -29.14 -33.48 7.80
N SER A 131 -29.92 -32.86 8.69
CA SER A 131 -30.54 -31.55 8.42
C SER A 131 -29.57 -30.41 8.73
N SER A 132 -29.55 -29.39 7.87
CA SER A 132 -28.75 -28.18 8.05
C SER A 132 -29.25 -27.34 9.23
N VAL A 133 -28.32 -26.82 10.01
CA VAL A 133 -28.56 -25.88 11.12
C VAL A 133 -28.06 -24.49 10.72
N TRP A 134 -26.89 -24.43 10.10
CA TRP A 134 -26.32 -23.23 9.49
C TRP A 134 -25.43 -23.60 8.30
N GLY A 135 -25.18 -22.65 7.41
CA GLY A 135 -24.37 -22.84 6.20
C GLY A 135 -23.62 -21.56 5.83
N VAL A 136 -22.46 -21.71 5.21
CA VAL A 136 -21.62 -20.62 4.72
C VAL A 136 -21.21 -20.97 3.29
N ASP A 137 -21.53 -20.07 2.36
CA ASP A 137 -21.25 -20.19 0.95
C ASP A 137 -20.39 -19.01 0.48
N PHE A 138 -19.55 -19.25 -0.52
CA PHE A 138 -18.91 -18.17 -1.26
C PHE A 138 -19.91 -17.51 -2.22
N ASP A 139 -19.96 -16.19 -2.20
CA ASP A 139 -20.72 -15.37 -3.13
C ASP A 139 -19.78 -14.65 -4.10
N ARG A 140 -19.88 -15.00 -5.39
CA ARG A 140 -18.99 -14.45 -6.43
C ARG A 140 -19.38 -13.03 -6.82
N ASP A 141 -20.66 -12.69 -6.79
CA ASP A 141 -21.14 -11.37 -7.23
C ASP A 141 -20.63 -10.27 -6.29
N VAL A 142 -20.46 -10.61 -5.01
CA VAL A 142 -19.88 -9.69 -4.02
C VAL A 142 -18.44 -10.01 -3.64
N HIS A 143 -17.80 -11.06 -4.17
CA HIS A 143 -16.51 -11.57 -3.67
C HIS A 143 -16.49 -11.68 -2.13
N GLY A 144 -17.49 -12.37 -1.59
CA GLY A 144 -17.82 -12.38 -0.17
C GLY A 144 -18.41 -13.71 0.27
N LEU A 145 -19.13 -13.70 1.38
CA LEU A 145 -19.85 -14.85 1.94
C LEU A 145 -21.36 -14.60 1.96
N ASP A 146 -22.14 -15.64 1.69
CA ASP A 146 -23.57 -15.74 1.99
C ASP A 146 -23.76 -16.79 3.09
N VAL A 147 -24.50 -16.46 4.15
CA VAL A 147 -24.58 -17.25 5.37
C VAL A 147 -26.03 -17.51 5.74
N TYR A 148 -26.37 -18.76 6.05
CA TYR A 148 -27.73 -19.23 6.29
C TYR A 148 -27.92 -19.78 7.70
N PHE A 149 -29.09 -19.54 8.29
CA PHE A 149 -29.58 -20.21 9.51
C PHE A 149 -30.97 -20.80 9.27
N TRP A 150 -31.17 -22.07 9.64
CA TRP A 150 -32.47 -22.75 9.57
C TRP A 150 -33.15 -22.76 10.94
N ASP A 151 -34.37 -22.23 11.01
CA ASP A 151 -35.15 -22.23 12.25
C ASP A 151 -36.05 -23.47 12.41
N ASN A 152 -36.81 -23.53 13.50
CA ASN A 152 -37.62 -24.70 13.84
C ASN A 152 -38.83 -24.94 12.92
N GLN A 153 -39.18 -23.96 12.07
CA GLN A 153 -40.22 -24.08 11.04
C GLN A 153 -39.62 -24.36 9.66
N GLY A 154 -38.29 -24.45 9.56
CA GLY A 154 -37.57 -24.62 8.31
C GLY A 154 -37.43 -23.33 7.49
N GLN A 155 -37.75 -22.17 8.07
CA GLN A 155 -37.47 -20.88 7.44
C GLN A 155 -35.95 -20.63 7.47
N VAL A 156 -35.45 -20.10 6.35
CA VAL A 156 -34.04 -19.75 6.17
C VAL A 156 -33.85 -18.26 6.36
N HIS A 157 -32.90 -17.89 7.22
CA HIS A 157 -32.46 -16.51 7.44
C HIS A 157 -31.07 -16.36 6.82
N SER A 158 -30.91 -15.47 5.84
CA SER A 158 -29.66 -15.31 5.07
C SER A 158 -29.00 -13.94 5.26
N PHE A 159 -27.66 -13.90 5.17
CA PHE A 159 -26.84 -12.71 5.35
C PHE A 159 -25.69 -12.67 4.34
N ILE A 160 -25.63 -11.60 3.54
CA ILE A 160 -24.56 -11.38 2.56
C ILE A 160 -23.53 -10.42 3.15
N SER A 161 -22.26 -10.79 3.08
CA SER A 161 -21.15 -9.95 3.55
C SER A 161 -20.93 -8.71 2.66
N PRO A 162 -20.22 -7.66 3.13
CA PRO A 162 -19.85 -6.52 2.29
C PRO A 162 -19.11 -6.92 1.00
N SER A 163 -19.31 -6.17 -0.07
CA SER A 163 -18.65 -6.44 -1.34
C SER A 163 -17.13 -6.30 -1.26
N ASN A 164 -16.42 -7.15 -1.99
CA ASN A 164 -14.97 -7.25 -2.08
C ASN A 164 -14.25 -7.58 -0.77
N LEU A 165 -14.97 -8.21 0.18
CA LEU A 165 -14.42 -8.64 1.47
C LEU A 165 -13.30 -9.67 1.31
N LEU A 166 -13.51 -10.70 0.48
CA LEU A 166 -12.55 -11.78 0.28
C LEU A 166 -11.55 -11.45 -0.83
N LYS A 167 -10.30 -11.86 -0.60
CA LYS A 167 -9.20 -11.82 -1.57
C LYS A 167 -8.55 -13.18 -1.67
N VAL A 168 -8.13 -13.54 -2.87
CA VAL A 168 -7.33 -14.75 -3.10
C VAL A 168 -6.05 -14.69 -2.27
N ASN A 169 -5.54 -15.86 -1.90
CA ASN A 169 -4.31 -16.04 -1.15
C ASN A 169 -4.26 -15.37 0.24
N THR A 170 -5.41 -14.93 0.77
CA THR A 170 -5.54 -14.27 2.07
C THR A 170 -6.37 -15.14 3.02
N TRP A 171 -5.97 -15.22 4.29
CA TRP A 171 -6.70 -15.94 5.33
C TRP A 171 -7.80 -15.08 5.96
N TYR A 172 -8.96 -15.68 6.18
CA TYR A 172 -10.10 -15.04 6.85
C TYR A 172 -10.61 -15.93 7.98
N CYS A 173 -10.81 -15.34 9.16
CA CYS A 173 -11.51 -16.01 10.26
C CYS A 173 -13.01 -15.91 10.02
N VAL A 174 -13.69 -17.05 9.92
CA VAL A 174 -15.14 -17.13 9.93
C VAL A 174 -15.56 -17.76 11.25
N GLU A 175 -16.50 -17.13 11.95
CA GLU A 175 -17.09 -17.70 13.16
C GLU A 175 -18.61 -17.63 13.11
N VAL A 176 -19.27 -18.77 13.32
CA VAL A 176 -20.73 -18.92 13.31
C VAL A 176 -21.20 -19.34 14.69
N TYR A 177 -22.12 -18.57 15.26
CA TYR A 177 -22.77 -18.86 16.53
C TYR A 177 -24.20 -19.31 16.29
N VAL A 178 -24.61 -20.39 16.96
CA VAL A 178 -26.01 -20.82 17.02
C VAL A 178 -26.41 -21.16 18.45
N ASN A 179 -27.59 -20.68 18.85
CA ASN A 179 -28.26 -21.02 20.10
C ASN A 179 -29.66 -21.57 19.78
N SER A 180 -29.79 -22.89 19.71
CA SER A 180 -30.96 -23.65 19.24
C SER A 180 -32.05 -23.80 20.31
N VAL A 181 -32.63 -22.69 20.76
CA VAL A 181 -33.72 -22.63 21.76
C VAL A 181 -34.93 -21.85 21.25
N THR A 182 -36.05 -21.86 22.00
CA THR A 182 -37.34 -21.26 21.58
C THR A 182 -37.28 -19.75 21.31
N ASN A 183 -36.34 -19.04 21.95
CA ASN A 183 -35.95 -17.66 21.66
C ASN A 183 -34.45 -17.64 21.38
N GLY A 184 -34.07 -18.36 20.33
CA GLY A 184 -32.70 -18.61 19.97
C GLY A 184 -32.08 -17.45 19.20
N HIS A 185 -30.80 -17.63 18.88
CA HIS A 185 -30.01 -16.63 18.19
C HIS A 185 -29.03 -17.29 17.23
N GLY A 186 -28.84 -16.69 16.06
CA GLY A 186 -27.79 -17.02 15.12
C GLY A 186 -27.00 -15.77 14.77
N GLU A 187 -25.68 -15.84 14.75
CA GLU A 187 -24.82 -14.72 14.36
C GLU A 187 -23.55 -15.20 13.68
N VAL A 188 -23.02 -14.40 12.76
CA VAL A 188 -21.79 -14.71 12.04
C VAL A 188 -20.84 -13.52 12.03
N TRP A 189 -19.56 -13.81 12.24
CA TRP A 189 -18.47 -12.84 12.17
C TRP A 189 -17.46 -13.25 11.09
N VAL A 190 -16.92 -12.24 10.40
CA VAL A 190 -15.71 -12.37 9.59
C VAL A 190 -14.64 -11.47 10.16
N ASN A 191 -13.47 -12.02 10.49
CA ASN A 191 -12.37 -11.32 11.16
C ASN A 191 -12.82 -10.56 12.42
N GLY A 192 -13.73 -11.17 13.20
CA GLY A 192 -14.27 -10.59 14.43
C GLY A 192 -15.33 -9.48 14.23
N THR A 193 -15.63 -9.10 12.99
CA THR A 193 -16.71 -8.14 12.68
C THR A 193 -17.98 -8.90 12.33
N SER A 194 -19.08 -8.60 13.03
CA SER A 194 -20.39 -9.23 12.76
C SER A 194 -20.88 -8.80 11.38
N ILE A 195 -21.29 -9.76 10.54
CA ILE A 195 -21.86 -9.49 9.22
C ILE A 195 -23.37 -9.73 9.18
N GLY A 196 -23.96 -10.28 10.25
CA GLY A 196 -25.39 -10.53 10.32
C GLY A 196 -25.78 -11.37 11.54
N SER A 197 -27.00 -11.14 12.03
CA SER A 197 -27.58 -11.85 13.17
C SER A 197 -29.09 -12.00 13.02
N VAL A 198 -29.65 -13.06 13.61
CA VAL A 198 -31.09 -13.33 13.69
C VAL A 198 -31.48 -13.75 15.11
N ASP A 199 -32.55 -13.15 15.61
CA ASP A 199 -33.31 -13.65 16.77
C ASP A 199 -34.59 -14.33 16.26
N ALA A 200 -34.74 -15.63 16.52
CA ALA A 200 -35.91 -16.40 16.11
C ALA A 200 -36.06 -17.69 16.92
N ASN A 201 -37.12 -18.45 16.65
CA ASN A 201 -37.32 -19.74 17.28
C ASN A 201 -36.41 -20.80 16.64
N MET A 202 -35.20 -20.94 17.18
CA MET A 202 -34.18 -21.87 16.71
C MET A 202 -34.28 -23.25 17.40
N SER A 203 -35.36 -23.54 18.13
CA SER A 203 -35.46 -24.78 18.92
C SER A 203 -35.37 -26.01 18.03
N ASN A 204 -34.39 -26.88 18.26
CA ASN A 204 -34.22 -28.09 17.45
C ASN A 204 -34.09 -29.31 18.36
N ALA A 205 -34.95 -30.32 18.14
CA ALA A 205 -34.91 -31.58 18.87
C ALA A 205 -33.63 -32.39 18.59
N ASN A 206 -32.97 -32.10 17.46
CA ASN A 206 -31.68 -32.64 17.07
C ASN A 206 -30.79 -31.44 16.74
N PRO A 207 -30.12 -30.83 17.73
CA PRO A 207 -29.31 -29.63 17.49
C PRO A 207 -27.96 -29.98 16.82
N TYR A 208 -27.14 -28.95 16.57
CA TYR A 208 -25.90 -29.04 15.82
C TYR A 208 -24.94 -30.11 16.36
N SER A 209 -24.48 -31.03 15.52
CA SER A 209 -23.68 -32.18 15.94
C SER A 209 -22.59 -32.61 14.95
N ARG A 210 -22.53 -32.01 13.76
CA ARG A 210 -21.55 -32.37 12.73
C ARG A 210 -21.12 -31.17 11.90
N LEU A 211 -19.81 -30.93 11.86
CA LEU A 211 -19.17 -29.90 11.03
C LEU A 211 -18.71 -30.53 9.70
N MET A 212 -18.93 -29.84 8.59
CA MET A 212 -18.43 -30.26 7.28
C MET A 212 -17.84 -29.07 6.53
N PHE A 213 -16.81 -29.35 5.73
CA PHE A 213 -16.18 -28.41 4.82
C PHE A 213 -16.12 -28.96 3.41
N PHE A 214 -16.30 -28.09 2.43
CA PHE A 214 -16.47 -28.47 1.04
C PHE A 214 -15.46 -27.78 0.11
N ASP A 215 -15.10 -28.48 -0.95
CA ASP A 215 -14.59 -27.91 -2.18
C ASP A 215 -15.38 -28.50 -3.37
N LYS A 216 -16.09 -27.63 -4.09
CA LYS A 216 -17.06 -28.01 -5.14
C LYS A 216 -16.64 -27.59 -6.55
N VAL A 217 -15.49 -26.95 -6.71
CA VAL A 217 -15.00 -26.46 -7.99
C VAL A 217 -13.54 -26.82 -8.17
N ALA A 218 -12.98 -26.68 -9.38
CA ALA A 218 -11.58 -27.00 -9.65
C ALA A 218 -10.63 -25.95 -9.02
N THR A 219 -10.49 -25.97 -7.70
CA THR A 219 -9.68 -25.03 -6.91
C THR A 219 -8.94 -25.75 -5.78
N THR A 220 -8.29 -24.98 -4.91
CA THR A 220 -7.85 -25.45 -3.61
C THR A 220 -8.32 -24.47 -2.54
N THR A 221 -9.12 -24.99 -1.62
CA THR A 221 -9.58 -24.27 -0.43
C THR A 221 -8.77 -24.75 0.76
N TYR A 222 -8.09 -23.81 1.41
CA TYR A 222 -7.32 -24.08 2.62
C TYR A 222 -8.14 -23.76 3.85
N ILE A 223 -8.06 -24.63 4.86
CA ILE A 223 -8.79 -24.53 6.12
C ILE A 223 -7.84 -24.75 7.28
N ASP A 224 -7.93 -23.90 8.30
CA ASP A 224 -7.04 -23.97 9.45
C ASP A 224 -7.70 -23.52 10.75
N ASP A 225 -7.05 -23.80 11.88
CA ASP A 225 -7.44 -23.40 13.24
C ASP A 225 -8.94 -23.57 13.55
N VAL A 226 -9.45 -24.77 13.29
CA VAL A 226 -10.86 -25.11 13.50
C VAL A 226 -11.12 -25.30 14.99
N VAL A 227 -12.11 -24.60 15.54
CA VAL A 227 -12.56 -24.77 16.93
C VAL A 227 -14.07 -24.70 17.00
N VAL A 228 -14.69 -25.62 17.74
CA VAL A 228 -16.10 -25.59 18.08
C VAL A 228 -16.23 -25.61 19.60
N SER A 229 -16.89 -24.62 20.19
CA SER A 229 -16.96 -24.45 21.65
C SER A 229 -18.24 -23.77 22.13
N ASP A 230 -18.47 -23.70 23.45
CA ASP A 230 -19.64 -23.07 24.07
C ASP A 230 -19.49 -21.54 24.32
N THR A 231 -18.33 -20.99 23.99
CA THR A 231 -17.94 -19.58 24.12
C THR A 231 -17.38 -19.02 22.83
N TYR A 232 -17.50 -17.72 22.63
CA TYR A 232 -16.90 -17.02 21.49
C TYR A 232 -15.37 -17.23 21.45
N ASN A 233 -14.85 -17.66 20.29
CA ASN A 233 -13.43 -17.94 20.10
C ASN A 233 -12.68 -16.72 19.54
N GLY A 234 -13.32 -15.99 18.63
CA GLY A 234 -12.71 -14.89 17.88
C GLY A 234 -11.63 -15.35 16.90
N PRO A 235 -11.10 -14.42 16.08
CA PRO A 235 -9.92 -14.67 15.29
C PRO A 235 -8.70 -14.99 16.18
N THR A 236 -7.98 -16.09 15.90
CA THR A 236 -6.68 -16.40 16.52
C THR A 236 -5.53 -15.52 16.03
N ASN A 237 -5.76 -14.69 15.02
CA ASN A 237 -4.88 -13.56 14.67
C ASN A 237 -5.14 -12.35 15.58
N ALA A 238 -4.95 -12.53 16.87
CA ALA A 238 -4.61 -11.43 17.79
C ALA A 238 -3.11 -11.05 17.67
N GLY A 239 -2.42 -11.43 16.59
CA GLY A 239 -1.03 -11.10 16.30
C GLY A 239 -0.91 -10.03 15.22
N PRO A 240 0.25 -9.38 15.10
CA PRO A 240 0.52 -8.47 14.00
C PRO A 240 0.79 -9.24 12.70
N ASP A 241 0.44 -8.61 11.58
CA ASP A 241 0.67 -9.11 10.21
C ASP A 241 1.12 -7.94 9.33
N VAL A 242 1.83 -8.21 8.23
CA VAL A 242 2.48 -7.15 7.45
C VAL A 242 2.17 -7.21 5.97
N ASN A 243 2.11 -6.02 5.36
CA ASN A 243 2.13 -5.86 3.91
C ASN A 243 3.21 -4.84 3.52
N PHE A 244 3.94 -5.11 2.43
CA PHE A 244 4.94 -4.22 1.86
C PHE A 244 4.53 -3.78 0.44
N ALA A 245 4.56 -2.48 0.17
CA ALA A 245 4.24 -1.93 -1.14
C ALA A 245 5.28 -0.87 -1.56
N PRO A 246 6.03 -1.09 -2.65
CA PRO A 246 6.09 -2.32 -3.46
C PRO A 246 6.81 -3.47 -2.71
N SER A 247 6.66 -4.71 -3.19
CA SER A 247 7.33 -5.91 -2.64
C SER A 247 8.76 -6.12 -3.16
N SER A 248 9.22 -5.28 -4.09
CA SER A 248 10.58 -5.17 -4.59
C SER A 248 10.83 -3.74 -5.07
N VAL A 249 12.09 -3.30 -5.07
CA VAL A 249 12.47 -1.96 -5.53
C VAL A 249 13.52 -2.07 -6.62
N ASP A 250 13.19 -1.52 -7.79
CA ASP A 250 14.15 -1.31 -8.87
C ASP A 250 14.44 0.20 -9.01
N PHE A 251 15.73 0.51 -9.13
CA PHE A 251 16.24 1.86 -9.34
C PHE A 251 16.61 2.14 -10.81
N ASP A 252 16.35 1.17 -11.70
CA ASP A 252 16.64 1.27 -13.13
C ASP A 252 18.13 1.59 -13.38
N GLU A 253 18.44 2.28 -14.47
CA GLU A 253 19.77 2.78 -14.76
C GLU A 253 20.03 4.12 -14.07
N LEU A 254 21.11 4.19 -13.28
CA LEU A 254 21.56 5.39 -12.61
C LEU A 254 23.02 5.70 -12.96
N GLY A 255 23.31 6.97 -13.24
CA GLY A 255 24.69 7.42 -13.46
C GLY A 255 25.59 7.08 -12.26
N VAL A 256 26.82 6.63 -12.54
CA VAL A 256 27.80 6.39 -11.47
C VAL A 256 28.01 7.67 -10.64
N ASN A 257 27.96 7.54 -9.32
CA ASN A 257 27.98 8.61 -8.32
C ASN A 257 26.75 9.53 -8.26
N SER A 258 25.68 9.22 -9.00
CA SER A 258 24.37 9.85 -8.79
C SER A 258 23.61 9.16 -7.65
N THR A 259 22.56 9.80 -7.13
CA THR A 259 21.69 9.23 -6.09
C THR A 259 20.23 9.27 -6.52
N ALA A 260 19.53 8.16 -6.38
CA ALA A 260 18.07 8.08 -6.54
C ALA A 260 17.43 7.51 -5.28
N SER A 261 16.17 7.85 -5.00
CA SER A 261 15.42 7.34 -3.85
C SER A 261 14.07 6.78 -4.26
N ARG A 262 13.64 5.70 -3.59
CA ARG A 262 12.34 5.04 -3.74
C ARG A 262 11.76 4.74 -2.36
N THR A 263 10.44 4.71 -2.25
CA THR A 263 9.75 4.49 -0.96
C THR A 263 9.03 3.16 -0.95
N VAL A 264 9.24 2.40 0.12
CA VAL A 264 8.46 1.21 0.48
C VAL A 264 7.55 1.55 1.65
N THR A 265 6.27 1.24 1.52
CA THR A 265 5.28 1.37 2.60
C THR A 265 5.14 0.04 3.32
N LEU A 266 5.32 0.05 4.64
CA LEU A 266 5.02 -1.06 5.54
C LEU A 266 3.69 -0.78 6.23
N SER A 267 2.72 -1.68 6.07
CA SER A 267 1.42 -1.61 6.75
C SER A 267 1.23 -2.80 7.69
N ASN A 268 0.68 -2.55 8.88
CA ASN A 268 0.23 -3.61 9.78
C ASN A 268 -1.21 -4.00 9.46
N THR A 269 -1.40 -5.15 8.82
CA THR A 269 -2.71 -5.70 8.43
C THR A 269 -3.32 -6.60 9.51
N GLY A 270 -2.57 -6.91 10.57
CA GLY A 270 -3.02 -7.75 11.67
C GLY A 270 -3.88 -7.00 12.70
N ALA A 271 -4.50 -7.74 13.63
CA ALA A 271 -5.38 -7.17 14.65
C ALA A 271 -4.66 -6.67 15.92
N SER A 272 -3.34 -6.87 16.02
CA SER A 272 -2.50 -6.41 17.13
C SER A 272 -1.34 -5.54 16.67
N ALA A 273 -0.72 -4.83 17.61
CA ALA A 273 0.43 -3.98 17.33
C ALA A 273 1.64 -4.81 16.83
N LEU A 274 2.22 -4.37 15.72
CA LEU A 274 3.42 -4.93 15.10
C LEU A 274 4.65 -4.31 15.75
N GLY A 275 5.41 -5.09 16.51
CA GLY A 275 6.75 -4.71 16.95
C GLY A 275 7.71 -4.74 15.77
N ILE A 276 8.54 -3.71 15.62
CA ILE A 276 9.59 -3.61 14.59
C ILE A 276 10.93 -3.52 15.33
N SER A 277 11.77 -4.54 15.18
CA SER A 277 13.02 -4.66 15.95
C SER A 277 14.25 -4.26 15.15
N ASN A 278 14.22 -4.35 13.82
CA ASN A 278 15.35 -3.94 12.98
C ASN A 278 14.91 -3.65 11.54
N ILE A 279 15.53 -2.64 10.92
CA ILE A 279 15.44 -2.34 9.48
C ILE A 279 16.87 -2.13 8.98
N SER A 280 17.35 -3.00 8.08
CA SER A 280 18.75 -3.01 7.64
C SER A 280 18.88 -3.45 6.19
N ILE A 281 19.97 -3.05 5.53
CA ILE A 281 20.29 -3.50 4.16
C ILE A 281 21.45 -4.50 4.24
N SER A 282 21.34 -5.61 3.50
CA SER A 282 22.41 -6.61 3.35
C SER A 282 22.52 -7.11 1.90
N GLY A 283 23.55 -7.90 1.60
CA GLY A 283 23.75 -8.51 0.28
C GLY A 283 25.04 -8.03 -0.40
N THR A 284 25.23 -8.44 -1.65
CA THR A 284 26.47 -8.26 -2.41
C THR A 284 26.88 -6.80 -2.55
N ASN A 285 25.92 -5.91 -2.86
CA ASN A 285 26.18 -4.48 -3.06
C ASN A 285 25.53 -3.60 -1.98
N ALA A 286 25.41 -4.10 -0.75
CA ALA A 286 24.71 -3.38 0.33
C ALA A 286 25.24 -1.96 0.59
N SER A 287 26.54 -1.71 0.37
CA SER A 287 27.15 -0.38 0.50
C SER A 287 26.65 0.66 -0.51
N ASP A 288 26.06 0.20 -1.61
CA ASP A 288 25.58 1.04 -2.70
C ASP A 288 24.14 1.51 -2.43
N PHE A 289 23.52 1.03 -1.33
CA PHE A 289 22.17 1.40 -0.91
C PHE A 289 22.16 1.89 0.54
N ALA A 290 21.26 2.82 0.86
CA ALA A 290 20.99 3.25 2.23
C ALA A 290 19.48 3.32 2.49
N GLN A 291 19.08 3.31 3.76
CA GLN A 291 17.67 3.51 4.13
C GLN A 291 17.52 4.50 5.27
N THR A 292 16.45 5.28 5.18
CA THR A 292 15.86 6.02 6.30
C THR A 292 14.40 5.62 6.39
N ASN A 293 13.76 5.77 7.55
CA ASN A 293 12.37 5.39 7.71
C ASN A 293 11.66 6.22 8.79
N THR A 294 10.34 6.21 8.70
CA THR A 294 9.43 6.79 9.70
C THR A 294 8.87 5.73 10.65
N CYS A 295 9.35 4.49 10.54
CA CYS A 295 8.87 3.38 11.33
C CYS A 295 9.39 3.49 12.77
N GLY A 296 8.47 3.54 13.74
CA GLY A 296 8.81 3.38 15.16
C GLY A 296 9.13 1.93 15.51
N SER A 297 9.34 1.65 16.81
CA SER A 297 9.50 0.28 17.31
C SER A 297 8.18 -0.52 17.36
N SER A 298 7.05 0.14 17.13
CA SER A 298 5.73 -0.47 17.11
C SER A 298 4.81 0.25 16.13
N LEU A 299 3.97 -0.51 15.44
CA LEU A 299 2.95 -0.01 14.51
C LEU A 299 1.58 -0.57 14.92
N ALA A 300 0.61 0.29 15.23
CA ALA A 300 -0.73 -0.15 15.63
C ALA A 300 -1.42 -0.94 14.50
N SER A 301 -2.44 -1.73 14.84
CA SER A 301 -3.30 -2.40 13.84
C SER A 301 -3.88 -1.36 12.86
N GLY A 302 -3.81 -1.66 11.56
CA GLY A 302 -4.22 -0.74 10.49
C GLY A 302 -3.27 0.45 10.26
N GLY A 303 -2.22 0.59 11.06
CA GLY A 303 -1.21 1.64 10.88
C GLY A 303 -0.25 1.35 9.73
N SER A 304 0.40 2.40 9.21
CA SER A 304 1.47 2.29 8.23
C SER A 304 2.66 3.21 8.54
N CYS A 305 3.82 2.86 8.02
CA CYS A 305 5.02 3.70 8.00
C CYS A 305 5.75 3.56 6.66
N THR A 306 6.68 4.47 6.40
CA THR A 306 7.45 4.52 5.15
C THR A 306 8.93 4.27 5.40
N ILE A 307 9.55 3.52 4.48
CA ILE A 307 10.99 3.28 4.41
C ILE A 307 11.47 3.85 3.08
N THR A 308 12.28 4.90 3.12
CA THR A 308 12.91 5.50 1.94
C THR A 308 14.28 4.88 1.75
N VAL A 309 14.44 4.16 0.64
CA VAL A 309 15.70 3.54 0.22
C VAL A 309 16.35 4.44 -0.82
N SER A 310 17.64 4.72 -0.66
CA SER A 310 18.46 5.39 -1.66
C SER A 310 19.46 4.44 -2.30
N PHE A 311 19.77 4.67 -3.58
CA PHE A 311 20.75 3.94 -4.38
C PHE A 311 21.82 4.90 -4.92
N HIS A 312 23.09 4.54 -4.76
CA HIS A 312 24.27 5.30 -5.16
C HIS A 312 25.35 4.36 -5.73
N PRO A 313 25.32 4.03 -7.03
CA PRO A 313 26.27 3.11 -7.64
C PRO A 313 27.66 3.76 -7.78
N PRO A 314 28.73 3.18 -7.19
CA PRO A 314 30.09 3.71 -7.30
C PRO A 314 30.81 3.29 -8.61
N ALA A 315 30.22 2.37 -9.37
CA ALA A 315 30.75 1.88 -10.63
C ALA A 315 29.65 1.28 -11.50
N THR A 316 29.96 1.04 -12.77
CA THR A 316 29.00 0.48 -13.72
C THR A 316 28.62 -0.98 -13.41
N GLY A 317 27.51 -1.45 -14.00
CA GLY A 317 27.01 -2.82 -13.88
C GLY A 317 25.86 -2.97 -12.88
N SER A 318 25.20 -4.13 -12.93
CA SER A 318 24.08 -4.48 -12.05
C SER A 318 24.51 -4.52 -10.57
N ARG A 319 23.70 -3.91 -9.72
CA ARG A 319 23.85 -3.83 -8.26
C ARG A 319 22.62 -4.44 -7.62
N SER A 320 22.82 -5.31 -6.64
CA SER A 320 21.71 -5.89 -5.89
C SER A 320 21.99 -6.00 -4.39
N ALA A 321 20.92 -5.83 -3.63
CA ALA A 321 20.89 -5.95 -2.18
C ALA A 321 19.49 -6.38 -1.72
N SER A 322 19.30 -6.48 -0.41
CA SER A 322 18.01 -6.77 0.21
C SER A 322 17.78 -5.83 1.38
N LEU A 323 16.60 -5.21 1.41
CA LEU A 323 16.09 -4.51 2.59
C LEU A 323 15.43 -5.55 3.51
N ASN A 324 16.02 -5.76 4.69
CA ASN A 324 15.57 -6.71 5.69
C ASN A 324 14.83 -6.01 6.83
N ILE A 325 13.63 -6.48 7.14
CA ILE A 325 12.77 -5.94 8.20
C ILE A 325 12.45 -7.06 9.20
N ALA A 326 12.98 -6.94 10.41
CA ALA A 326 12.66 -7.82 11.52
C ALA A 326 11.50 -7.25 12.34
N THR A 327 10.48 -8.06 12.58
CA THR A 327 9.23 -7.68 13.26
C THR A 327 8.77 -8.77 14.21
N SER A 328 7.66 -8.54 14.91
CA SER A 328 7.00 -9.55 15.74
C SER A 328 5.89 -10.32 15.00
N ALA A 329 5.74 -10.14 13.69
CA ALA A 329 4.81 -10.91 12.86
C ALA A 329 5.41 -12.25 12.41
N SER A 330 4.57 -13.20 12.01
CA SER A 330 5.00 -14.50 11.47
C SER A 330 5.65 -14.35 10.09
N GLY A 331 6.79 -15.02 9.85
CA GLY A 331 7.53 -14.93 8.58
C GLY A 331 8.67 -13.90 8.58
N THR A 332 9.04 -13.38 9.75
CA THR A 332 10.17 -12.47 9.95
C THR A 332 11.54 -13.18 9.98
N PRO A 333 12.66 -12.55 9.53
CA PRO A 333 12.74 -11.25 8.87
C PRO A 333 12.20 -11.29 7.43
N TYR A 334 11.46 -10.24 7.05
CA TYR A 334 11.04 -10.04 5.67
C TYR A 334 12.18 -9.45 4.86
N SER A 335 12.33 -9.91 3.61
CA SER A 335 13.38 -9.47 2.70
C SER A 335 12.76 -8.91 1.43
N ILE A 336 12.96 -7.61 1.20
CA ILE A 336 12.51 -6.88 0.01
C ILE A 336 13.70 -6.73 -0.94
N PRO A 337 13.66 -7.33 -2.14
CA PRO A 337 14.76 -7.24 -3.11
C PRO A 337 14.99 -5.80 -3.57
N LEU A 338 16.26 -5.40 -3.65
CA LEU A 338 16.72 -4.14 -4.21
C LEU A 338 17.58 -4.41 -5.44
N SER A 339 17.32 -3.71 -6.54
CA SER A 339 18.11 -3.76 -7.77
C SER A 339 18.35 -2.38 -8.37
N GLY A 340 19.42 -2.26 -9.15
CA GLY A 340 19.70 -1.11 -10.00
C GLY A 340 20.90 -1.38 -10.89
N ILE A 341 21.13 -0.55 -11.89
CA ILE A 341 22.27 -0.67 -12.82
C ILE A 341 23.05 0.65 -12.80
N GLY A 342 24.34 0.58 -12.40
CA GLY A 342 25.25 1.70 -12.58
C GLY A 342 25.61 1.84 -14.06
N VAL A 343 25.47 3.04 -14.63
CA VAL A 343 25.87 3.33 -16.02
C VAL A 343 26.85 4.50 -16.08
N THR A 344 27.71 4.48 -17.10
CA THR A 344 28.56 5.64 -17.37
C THR A 344 27.65 6.80 -17.75
N GLN A 345 27.71 7.90 -17.01
CA GLN A 345 26.90 9.06 -17.31
C GLN A 345 27.46 9.76 -18.56
N VAL A 346 26.70 9.72 -19.65
CA VAL A 346 26.99 10.53 -20.84
C VAL A 346 26.27 11.86 -20.63
N SER A 347 27.03 12.91 -20.28
CA SER A 347 26.50 14.28 -20.25
C SER A 347 26.57 14.88 -21.65
N TYR A 348 25.42 15.34 -22.15
CA TYR A 348 25.31 16.10 -23.39
C TYR A 348 25.63 17.57 -23.16
N PHE A 349 25.22 18.12 -22.01
CA PHE A 349 25.45 19.50 -21.65
C PHE A 349 25.43 19.68 -20.13
N GLN A 350 26.34 20.49 -19.58
CA GLN A 350 26.34 20.83 -18.16
C GLN A 350 26.75 22.29 -17.97
N ASP A 351 26.04 23.00 -17.10
CA ASP A 351 26.47 24.30 -16.59
C ASP A 351 25.95 24.57 -15.18
N ASN A 352 26.87 24.79 -14.24
CA ASN A 352 26.59 25.20 -12.87
C ASN A 352 26.81 26.70 -12.66
N PHE A 353 26.97 27.47 -13.74
CA PHE A 353 27.18 28.93 -13.75
C PHE A 353 28.37 29.48 -12.94
N GLU A 354 29.16 28.64 -12.28
CA GLU A 354 30.29 29.03 -11.42
C GLU A 354 31.46 29.68 -12.15
N THR A 355 31.48 29.61 -13.48
CA THR A 355 32.41 30.39 -14.31
C THR A 355 32.08 31.89 -14.34
N GLY A 356 30.94 32.30 -13.78
CA GLY A 356 30.50 33.69 -13.69
C GLY A 356 30.19 34.32 -15.04
N ASN A 357 29.85 33.52 -16.05
CA ASN A 357 29.54 34.00 -17.39
C ASN A 357 28.61 33.02 -18.15
N PHE A 358 28.16 33.45 -19.33
CA PHE A 358 27.24 32.69 -20.20
C PHE A 358 27.92 32.17 -21.48
N THR A 359 29.23 31.86 -21.49
CA THR A 359 29.93 31.46 -22.74
C THR A 359 29.41 30.16 -23.37
N LYS A 360 28.71 29.33 -22.60
CA LYS A 360 28.04 28.12 -23.09
C LYS A 360 26.65 28.36 -23.68
N TRP A 361 26.18 29.60 -23.63
CA TRP A 361 24.83 30.00 -23.96
C TRP A 361 24.81 31.04 -25.07
N THR A 362 23.74 31.04 -25.83
CA THR A 362 23.46 32.05 -26.86
C THR A 362 22.37 33.00 -26.37
N PHE A 363 22.62 34.29 -26.56
CA PHE A 363 21.62 35.34 -26.40
C PHE A 363 21.07 35.71 -27.77
N THR A 364 19.75 35.77 -27.88
CA THR A 364 19.09 36.42 -29.02
C THR A 364 18.54 37.74 -28.52
N ASN A 365 19.41 38.74 -28.47
CA ASN A 365 19.04 40.13 -28.13
C ASN A 365 17.99 40.73 -29.10
N ALA A 366 17.73 40.07 -30.24
CA ALA A 366 16.69 40.47 -31.18
C ALA A 366 15.27 40.13 -30.67
N ASP A 367 15.13 39.14 -29.80
CA ASP A 367 13.83 38.62 -29.35
C ASP A 367 13.63 38.85 -27.84
N SER A 368 14.68 38.77 -27.01
CA SER A 368 14.59 39.03 -25.56
C SER A 368 14.46 40.52 -25.25
N THR A 369 13.39 40.92 -24.55
CA THR A 369 13.18 42.29 -24.07
C THR A 369 13.54 42.48 -22.59
N GLY A 370 13.76 41.39 -21.85
CA GLY A 370 14.24 41.37 -20.47
C GLY A 370 15.74 41.04 -20.35
N GLN A 371 16.23 40.86 -19.11
CA GLN A 371 17.65 40.67 -18.82
C GLN A 371 17.94 39.29 -18.19
N ALA A 372 18.82 38.52 -18.83
CA ALA A 372 19.53 37.40 -18.20
C ALA A 372 20.91 37.87 -17.71
N SER A 373 21.25 37.57 -16.46
CA SER A 373 22.48 38.04 -15.80
C SER A 373 23.03 37.02 -14.82
N VAL A 374 24.31 37.13 -14.50
CA VAL A 374 24.92 36.32 -13.43
C VAL A 374 24.58 36.97 -12.09
N GLN A 375 24.12 36.15 -11.14
CA GLN A 375 23.79 36.56 -9.78
C GLN A 375 24.68 35.84 -8.77
N THR A 376 25.14 36.57 -7.76
CA THR A 376 26.04 36.08 -6.70
C THR A 376 25.40 36.05 -5.31
N SER A 377 24.26 36.73 -5.10
CA SER A 377 23.57 36.76 -3.81
C SER A 377 22.45 35.71 -3.66
N VAL A 378 22.08 35.06 -4.77
CA VAL A 378 21.03 34.05 -4.84
C VAL A 378 21.58 32.92 -5.69
N THR A 379 22.08 31.88 -5.04
CA THR A 379 22.74 30.73 -5.69
C THR A 379 22.24 29.43 -5.09
N HIS A 380 22.36 28.34 -5.83
CA HIS A 380 22.08 26.99 -5.35
C HIS A 380 23.41 26.26 -5.13
N GLY A 381 23.97 26.41 -3.93
CA GLY A 381 25.38 26.07 -3.72
C GLY A 381 26.31 27.07 -4.42
N GLY A 382 27.62 26.88 -4.25
CA GLY A 382 28.63 27.68 -4.97
C GLY A 382 28.53 29.20 -4.81
N THR A 383 28.88 29.93 -5.87
CA THR A 383 29.09 31.39 -5.90
C THR A 383 28.23 32.09 -6.94
N ASN A 384 27.71 31.40 -7.96
CA ASN A 384 27.01 32.04 -9.08
C ASN A 384 25.80 31.23 -9.53
N ALA A 385 24.72 31.93 -9.89
CA ALA A 385 23.58 31.37 -10.60
C ALA A 385 23.17 32.28 -11.77
N ALA A 386 22.32 31.78 -12.67
CA ALA A 386 21.68 32.61 -13.68
C ALA A 386 20.41 33.27 -13.11
N ALA A 387 20.22 34.57 -13.37
CA ALA A 387 19.02 35.32 -12.99
C ALA A 387 18.35 35.90 -14.24
N PHE A 388 17.04 35.69 -14.34
CA PHE A 388 16.17 36.18 -15.39
C PHE A 388 15.17 37.15 -14.77
N ILE A 389 15.39 38.44 -15.01
CA ILE A 389 14.64 39.54 -14.39
C ILE A 389 14.01 40.38 -15.49
N ASN A 390 12.69 40.54 -15.41
CA ASN A 390 11.88 41.20 -16.43
C ASN A 390 11.03 42.31 -15.79
N SER A 391 10.87 43.41 -16.53
CA SER A 391 9.81 44.39 -16.28
C SER A 391 8.49 43.95 -16.92
N ALA A 392 7.41 44.71 -16.70
CA ALA A 392 6.13 44.44 -17.34
C ALA A 392 6.26 44.34 -18.88
N ASN A 393 5.62 43.33 -19.46
CA ASN A 393 5.67 43.00 -20.90
C ASN A 393 7.07 42.61 -21.43
N GLN A 394 7.99 42.24 -20.55
CA GLN A 394 9.28 41.70 -20.94
C GLN A 394 9.34 40.18 -20.76
N TYR A 395 10.15 39.54 -21.60
CA TYR A 395 10.57 38.16 -21.42
C TYR A 395 12.06 38.04 -21.70
N SER A 396 12.69 37.06 -21.07
CA SER A 396 14.11 36.79 -21.23
C SER A 396 14.36 35.30 -21.35
N TYR A 397 15.34 34.93 -22.18
CA TYR A 397 15.78 33.55 -22.31
C TYR A 397 17.22 33.48 -22.77
N ILE A 398 17.84 32.35 -22.46
CA ILE A 398 19.09 31.90 -23.05
C ILE A 398 18.87 30.49 -23.59
N TYR A 399 19.64 30.10 -24.60
CA TYR A 399 19.57 28.73 -25.10
C TYR A 399 20.94 28.21 -25.49
N THR A 400 21.03 26.89 -25.56
CA THR A 400 22.20 26.19 -26.08
C THR A 400 21.74 25.06 -27.00
N THR A 401 22.46 24.87 -28.10
CA THR A 401 22.28 23.69 -28.95
C THR A 401 23.10 22.55 -28.36
N MET A 402 22.53 21.36 -28.29
CA MET A 402 23.21 20.18 -27.76
C MET A 402 24.52 19.94 -28.52
N PRO A 403 25.69 19.97 -27.85
CA PRO A 403 26.97 19.70 -28.48
C PRO A 403 27.04 18.34 -29.17
N SER A 404 26.30 17.34 -28.67
CA SER A 404 26.17 16.01 -29.26
C SER A 404 25.33 15.95 -30.54
N GLY A 405 24.63 17.03 -30.90
CA GLY A 405 23.53 17.00 -31.85
C GLY A 405 22.22 16.49 -31.22
N PRO A 406 21.17 16.25 -32.03
CA PRO A 406 19.89 15.76 -31.55
C PRO A 406 20.01 14.43 -30.81
N VAL A 407 19.28 14.29 -29.70
CA VAL A 407 19.27 13.08 -28.85
C VAL A 407 17.87 12.52 -28.76
N THR A 408 17.75 11.19 -28.87
CA THR A 408 16.47 10.48 -28.74
C THR A 408 16.09 10.22 -27.31
N GLN A 409 17.08 10.06 -26.42
CA GLN A 409 16.90 9.88 -24.99
C GLN A 409 17.65 10.96 -24.25
N SER A 410 16.98 11.61 -23.29
CA SER A 410 17.59 12.63 -22.45
C SER A 410 16.96 12.68 -21.08
N PHE A 411 17.77 13.04 -20.10
CA PHE A 411 17.34 13.49 -18.78
C PHE A 411 17.88 14.90 -18.58
N THR A 412 16.97 15.88 -18.51
CA THR A 412 17.32 17.28 -18.33
C THR A 412 16.97 17.71 -16.91
N ARG A 413 18.00 17.90 -16.08
CA ARG A 413 17.86 18.41 -14.72
C ARG A 413 18.34 19.86 -14.64
N LEU A 414 17.62 20.66 -13.87
CA LEU A 414 18.05 21.99 -13.44
C LEU A 414 17.52 22.29 -12.04
N TYR A 415 18.17 23.22 -11.36
CA TYR A 415 17.65 23.81 -10.14
C TYR A 415 17.03 25.17 -10.45
N PHE A 416 15.88 25.46 -9.86
CA PHE A 416 15.21 26.74 -10.04
C PHE A 416 14.70 27.32 -8.72
N ARG A 417 14.59 28.64 -8.70
CA ARG A 417 13.98 29.41 -7.62
C ARG A 417 13.19 30.57 -8.22
N ILE A 418 11.96 30.75 -7.77
CA ILE A 418 11.11 31.89 -8.15
C ILE A 418 10.90 32.82 -6.95
N SER A 419 11.00 34.14 -7.16
CA SER A 419 10.86 35.13 -6.07
C SER A 419 9.41 35.40 -5.67
N ASP A 420 8.48 35.22 -6.60
CA ASP A 420 7.06 35.50 -6.45
C ASP A 420 6.22 34.40 -7.10
N THR A 421 5.45 33.71 -6.28
CA THR A 421 4.56 32.60 -6.65
C THR A 421 3.18 33.06 -7.11
N SER A 422 2.87 34.36 -7.10
CA SER A 422 1.56 34.89 -7.51
C SER A 422 1.37 35.00 -9.01
N ILE A 423 2.44 34.83 -9.79
CA ILE A 423 2.46 34.97 -11.26
C ILE A 423 3.04 33.70 -11.87
N GLY A 424 2.40 33.17 -12.91
CA GLY A 424 2.91 32.00 -13.64
C GLY A 424 4.07 32.40 -14.56
N THR A 425 4.99 31.48 -14.80
CA THR A 425 6.12 31.69 -15.73
C THR A 425 6.56 30.38 -16.34
N ASP A 426 7.01 30.43 -17.58
CA ASP A 426 7.83 29.37 -18.15
C ASP A 426 9.18 29.32 -17.42
N ILE A 427 9.74 28.13 -17.26
CA ILE A 427 11.03 27.90 -16.60
C ILE A 427 12.04 27.37 -17.61
N ALA A 428 11.67 26.31 -18.33
CA ALA A 428 12.57 25.66 -19.29
C ALA A 428 11.82 25.01 -20.44
N LEU A 429 12.52 24.90 -21.58
CA LEU A 429 12.01 24.31 -22.81
C LEU A 429 13.06 23.39 -23.44
N GLY A 430 12.62 22.24 -23.91
CA GLY A 430 13.35 21.43 -24.85
C GLY A 430 12.80 21.62 -26.26
N ARG A 431 13.65 21.96 -27.23
CA ARG A 431 13.25 22.10 -28.64
C ARG A 431 14.07 21.22 -29.57
N ASN A 432 13.49 20.91 -30.72
CA ASN A 432 14.22 20.31 -31.83
C ASN A 432 14.83 21.39 -32.75
N ASN A 433 15.56 20.95 -33.79
CA ASN A 433 16.26 21.84 -34.72
C ASN A 433 15.33 22.76 -35.53
N ASN A 434 14.05 22.38 -35.67
CA ASN A 434 13.05 23.18 -36.38
C ASN A 434 12.36 24.21 -35.47
N GLY A 435 12.72 24.26 -34.18
CA GLY A 435 12.13 25.18 -33.21
C GLY A 435 10.81 24.70 -32.61
N ASN A 436 10.37 23.47 -32.89
CA ASN A 436 9.21 22.88 -32.24
C ASN A 436 9.59 22.39 -30.84
N ASN A 437 8.65 22.52 -29.90
CA ASN A 437 8.82 22.00 -28.54
C ASN A 437 8.84 20.47 -28.57
N ALA A 438 9.77 19.89 -27.81
CA ALA A 438 9.76 18.50 -27.37
C ALA A 438 9.14 18.42 -25.97
N TRP A 439 9.46 19.38 -25.11
CA TRP A 439 8.84 19.56 -23.80
C TRP A 439 8.92 21.01 -23.31
N GLU A 440 8.09 21.37 -22.34
CA GLU A 440 8.03 22.67 -21.68
C GLU A 440 7.72 22.46 -20.19
N ILE A 441 8.36 23.24 -19.32
CA ILE A 441 8.11 23.24 -17.87
C ILE A 441 7.67 24.65 -17.46
N VAL A 442 6.51 24.73 -16.83
CA VAL A 442 5.84 25.97 -16.44
C VAL A 442 5.53 25.95 -14.96
N TYR A 443 5.78 27.05 -14.27
CA TYR A 443 5.22 27.31 -12.95
C TYR A 443 3.79 27.82 -13.08
N ASN A 444 2.83 27.06 -12.53
CA ASN A 444 1.42 27.42 -12.50
C ASN A 444 1.08 28.09 -11.16
N SER A 445 0.81 29.40 -11.21
CA SER A 445 0.45 30.18 -10.02
C SER A 445 -0.90 29.82 -9.39
N GLY A 446 -1.82 29.26 -10.17
CA GLY A 446 -3.13 28.82 -9.68
C GLY A 446 -3.04 27.59 -8.79
N THR A 447 -2.22 26.61 -9.17
CA THR A 447 -1.96 25.40 -8.37
C THR A 447 -0.80 25.58 -7.40
N LYS A 448 0.07 26.58 -7.61
CA LYS A 448 1.37 26.71 -6.96
C LYS A 448 2.23 25.45 -7.14
N GLY A 449 2.16 24.87 -8.35
CA GLY A 449 2.88 23.68 -8.77
C GLY A 449 3.55 23.88 -10.13
N LEU A 450 4.13 22.81 -10.66
CA LEU A 450 4.66 22.72 -12.01
C LEU A 450 3.67 22.02 -12.93
N ASP A 451 3.57 22.51 -14.16
CA ASP A 451 3.00 21.79 -15.29
C ASP A 451 4.12 21.53 -16.31
N ALA A 452 4.27 20.28 -16.74
CA ALA A 452 5.13 19.92 -17.84
C ALA A 452 4.30 19.47 -19.03
N PHE A 453 4.56 20.05 -20.20
CA PHE A 453 3.95 19.68 -21.47
C PHE A 453 4.95 18.89 -22.29
N ILE A 454 4.54 17.75 -22.84
CA ILE A 454 5.38 16.86 -23.64
C ILE A 454 4.75 16.68 -25.01
N TRP A 455 5.49 16.99 -26.06
CA TRP A 455 5.03 16.85 -27.44
C TRP A 455 5.44 15.49 -28.00
N GLY A 456 4.43 14.66 -28.32
CA GLY A 456 4.60 13.36 -28.95
C GLY A 456 4.34 13.38 -30.46
N ASN A 457 4.04 12.20 -31.01
CA ASN A 457 3.75 12.05 -32.44
C ASN A 457 2.45 12.79 -32.84
N ASN A 458 2.35 13.23 -34.10
CA ASN A 458 1.17 13.90 -34.67
C ASN A 458 0.63 15.12 -33.89
N GLY A 459 1.49 15.82 -33.14
CA GLY A 459 1.11 17.01 -32.38
C GLY A 459 0.33 16.72 -31.10
N GLN A 460 0.34 15.47 -30.61
CA GLN A 460 -0.18 15.13 -29.30
C GLN A 460 0.62 15.86 -28.21
N ILE A 461 -0.09 16.37 -27.20
CA ILE A 461 0.49 17.03 -26.03
C ILE A 461 0.02 16.28 -24.80
N TYR A 462 0.96 15.80 -24.01
CA TYR A 462 0.71 15.20 -22.70
C TYR A 462 1.06 16.22 -21.62
N THR A 463 0.29 16.24 -20.54
CA THR A 463 0.50 17.16 -19.42
C THR A 463 0.76 16.37 -18.15
N LEU A 464 1.85 16.70 -17.46
CA LEU A 464 2.21 16.19 -16.15
C LEU A 464 2.16 17.34 -15.15
N SER A 465 1.31 17.25 -14.13
CA SER A 465 1.11 18.31 -13.15
C SER A 465 1.54 17.86 -11.76
N SER A 466 2.36 18.66 -11.09
CA SER A 466 2.76 18.40 -9.69
C SER A 466 1.60 18.64 -8.72
N PRO A 467 1.64 18.06 -7.50
CA PRO A 467 0.69 18.39 -6.45
C PRO A 467 0.59 19.90 -6.19
N ALA A 468 -0.61 20.37 -5.86
CA ALA A 468 -0.84 21.78 -5.54
C ALA A 468 -0.05 22.19 -4.28
N ASN A 469 0.41 23.44 -4.25
CA ASN A 469 1.24 24.02 -3.19
C ASN A 469 2.62 23.35 -3.03
N GLY A 470 3.13 22.71 -4.08
CA GLY A 470 4.47 22.10 -4.09
C GLY A 470 5.62 23.12 -4.16
N ILE A 471 5.37 24.31 -4.71
CA ILE A 471 6.39 25.34 -4.93
C ILE A 471 6.14 26.57 -4.04
N GLN A 472 7.18 27.00 -3.33
CA GLN A 472 7.19 28.16 -2.46
C GLN A 472 8.14 29.23 -2.98
N ALA A 473 7.77 30.49 -2.78
CA ALA A 473 8.63 31.60 -3.14
C ALA A 473 9.97 31.50 -2.41
N ASN A 474 11.04 31.94 -3.07
CA ASN A 474 12.38 32.05 -2.51
C ASN A 474 13.02 30.73 -2.05
N THR A 475 12.47 29.59 -2.46
CA THR A 475 13.00 28.24 -2.19
C THR A 475 13.55 27.62 -3.47
N TRP A 476 14.67 26.90 -3.36
CA TRP A 476 15.26 26.17 -4.47
C TRP A 476 14.61 24.79 -4.63
N TYR A 477 14.39 24.39 -5.86
CA TYR A 477 13.83 23.09 -6.24
C TYR A 477 14.65 22.48 -7.36
N SER A 478 14.87 21.17 -7.29
CA SER A 478 15.38 20.39 -8.42
C SER A 478 14.19 19.95 -9.26
N VAL A 479 14.25 20.19 -10.57
CA VAL A 479 13.33 19.57 -11.53
C VAL A 479 14.13 18.77 -12.54
N GLU A 480 13.62 17.59 -12.90
CA GLU A 480 14.22 16.75 -13.93
C GLU A 480 13.12 16.22 -14.85
N ILE A 481 13.36 16.28 -16.16
CA ILE A 481 12.47 15.70 -17.17
C ILE A 481 13.21 14.64 -17.97
N ALA A 482 12.68 13.42 -17.98
CA ALA A 482 13.08 12.36 -18.91
C ALA A 482 12.26 12.48 -20.19
N LEU A 483 12.92 12.23 -21.30
CA LEU A 483 12.27 12.09 -22.60
C LEU A 483 12.99 11.03 -23.41
N ASN A 484 12.26 10.00 -23.83
CA ASN A 484 12.67 8.97 -24.78
C ASN A 484 11.74 8.97 -26.00
N GLN A 485 12.22 9.53 -27.12
CA GLN A 485 11.47 9.83 -28.34
C GLN A 485 11.43 8.65 -29.32
N VAL A 486 10.85 7.55 -28.88
CA VAL A 486 10.64 6.33 -29.69
C VAL A 486 9.16 5.94 -29.71
N THR A 487 8.79 4.94 -30.52
CA THR A 487 7.40 4.51 -30.69
C THR A 487 6.79 3.90 -29.42
N SER A 488 7.60 3.28 -28.59
CA SER A 488 7.27 2.92 -27.20
C SER A 488 8.02 3.86 -26.25
N GLY A 489 7.80 5.15 -26.44
CA GLY A 489 8.50 6.21 -25.74
C GLY A 489 8.04 6.36 -24.30
N HIS A 490 8.89 7.03 -23.52
CA HIS A 490 8.66 7.31 -22.12
C HIS A 490 9.05 8.76 -21.83
N ALA A 491 8.22 9.46 -21.06
CA ALA A 491 8.57 10.76 -20.49
C ALA A 491 8.09 10.83 -19.04
N GLU A 492 8.90 11.39 -18.17
CA GLU A 492 8.59 11.47 -16.73
C GLU A 492 9.16 12.76 -16.15
N LEU A 493 8.41 13.36 -15.23
CA LEU A 493 8.80 14.56 -14.51
C LEU A 493 9.11 14.20 -13.06
N TRP A 494 10.25 14.64 -12.55
CA TRP A 494 10.59 14.57 -11.12
C TRP A 494 10.73 15.98 -10.53
N LEU A 495 10.23 16.13 -9.31
CA LEU A 495 10.42 17.32 -8.47
C LEU A 495 11.10 16.89 -7.18
N ASN A 496 12.27 17.44 -6.89
CA ASN A 496 13.13 17.06 -5.76
C ASN A 496 13.36 15.54 -5.67
N GLY A 497 13.61 14.90 -6.83
CA GLY A 497 13.81 13.45 -6.94
C GLY A 497 12.56 12.59 -6.75
N THR A 498 11.40 13.19 -6.50
CA THR A 498 10.12 12.49 -6.40
C THR A 498 9.40 12.55 -7.74
N SER A 499 8.96 11.40 -8.26
CA SER A 499 8.18 11.34 -9.50
C SER A 499 6.87 12.09 -9.33
N VAL A 500 6.58 12.99 -10.27
CA VAL A 500 5.33 13.72 -10.38
C VAL A 500 4.33 12.93 -11.23
N GLY A 501 4.82 12.25 -12.26
CA GLY A 501 4.03 11.45 -13.18
C GLY A 501 4.82 11.12 -14.43
N ALA A 502 4.33 10.13 -15.18
CA ALA A 502 4.96 9.62 -16.39
C ALA A 502 3.95 9.41 -17.53
N VAL A 503 4.47 9.33 -18.74
CA VAL A 503 3.76 9.07 -19.98
C VAL A 503 4.50 7.95 -20.72
N ASP A 504 3.84 6.82 -20.92
CA ASP A 504 4.31 5.73 -21.79
C ASP A 504 3.44 5.69 -23.06
N ASN A 505 3.96 6.17 -24.18
CA ASN A 505 3.22 6.27 -25.45
C ASN A 505 4.14 6.46 -26.66
N ASP A 506 3.57 6.63 -27.85
CA ASP A 506 4.31 7.01 -29.05
C ASP A 506 4.80 8.47 -28.96
N LEU A 507 6.02 8.64 -28.47
CA LEU A 507 6.73 9.91 -28.40
C LEU A 507 7.71 10.08 -29.58
N SER A 508 7.61 9.24 -30.61
CA SER A 508 8.50 9.33 -31.76
C SER A 508 8.26 10.62 -32.54
N THR A 509 9.35 11.26 -32.94
CA THR A 509 9.32 12.48 -33.76
C THR A 509 10.32 12.36 -34.90
N THR A 510 10.09 13.09 -35.99
CA THR A 510 11.03 13.16 -37.12
C THR A 510 12.25 14.02 -36.83
N GLN A 511 12.18 14.85 -35.77
CA GLN A 511 13.24 15.75 -35.32
C GLN A 511 13.28 15.72 -33.80
N HIS A 512 14.41 15.23 -33.27
CA HIS A 512 14.59 15.00 -31.85
C HIS A 512 15.08 16.23 -31.10
N TYR A 513 14.99 16.16 -29.77
CA TYR A 513 15.47 17.17 -28.85
C TYR A 513 16.93 17.52 -29.11
N SER A 514 17.21 18.80 -29.34
CA SER A 514 18.52 19.27 -29.76
C SER A 514 18.88 20.65 -29.21
N ARG A 515 17.98 21.31 -28.47
CA ARG A 515 18.19 22.64 -27.92
C ARG A 515 17.52 22.80 -26.58
N LEU A 516 18.29 23.09 -25.54
CA LEU A 516 17.80 23.50 -24.23
C LEU A 516 17.63 25.01 -24.20
N MET A 517 16.49 25.48 -23.69
CA MET A 517 16.26 26.88 -23.36
C MET A 517 15.86 27.01 -21.89
N VAL A 518 16.29 28.08 -21.27
CA VAL A 518 15.83 28.52 -19.96
C VAL A 518 15.35 29.95 -20.09
N LEU A 519 14.16 30.22 -19.56
CA LEU A 519 13.42 31.43 -19.87
C LEU A 519 12.57 31.87 -18.69
N ASN A 520 12.26 33.16 -18.66
CA ASN A 520 11.26 33.76 -17.79
C ASN A 520 10.36 34.63 -18.65
N THR A 521 9.05 34.37 -18.61
CA THR A 521 8.03 35.07 -19.40
C THR A 521 7.18 36.03 -18.56
N SER A 522 7.56 36.22 -17.29
CA SER A 522 6.80 37.00 -16.32
C SER A 522 7.67 38.02 -15.58
N THR A 523 7.05 38.85 -14.75
CA THR A 523 7.73 39.86 -13.91
C THR A 523 8.31 39.31 -12.60
N ASN A 524 8.11 38.03 -12.29
CA ASN A 524 8.82 37.42 -11.17
C ASN A 524 10.33 37.32 -11.49
N HIS A 525 11.16 37.09 -10.47
CA HIS A 525 12.56 36.77 -10.71
C HIS A 525 12.71 35.25 -10.71
N LEU A 526 13.20 34.71 -11.82
CA LEU A 526 13.58 33.32 -11.95
C LEU A 526 15.10 33.20 -11.83
N TYR A 527 15.55 32.31 -10.96
CA TYR A 527 16.95 31.93 -10.83
C TYR A 527 17.11 30.48 -11.25
N ILE A 528 18.20 30.17 -11.95
CA ILE A 528 18.52 28.83 -12.46
C ILE A 528 19.95 28.47 -12.08
N ASP A 529 20.14 27.21 -11.71
CA ASP A 529 21.44 26.66 -11.37
C ASP A 529 21.60 25.18 -11.76
N ASP A 530 22.83 24.67 -11.67
CA ASP A 530 23.17 23.23 -11.69
C ASP A 530 22.52 22.40 -12.83
N ILE A 531 22.52 22.96 -14.05
CA ILE A 531 21.95 22.32 -15.23
C ILE A 531 22.81 21.13 -15.63
N ASN A 532 22.16 19.99 -15.87
CA ASN A 532 22.75 18.84 -16.54
C ASN A 532 21.76 18.19 -17.51
N VAL A 533 22.23 17.84 -18.69
CA VAL A 533 21.50 17.09 -19.70
C VAL A 533 22.30 15.83 -19.98
N SER A 534 21.70 14.66 -19.81
CA SER A 534 22.41 13.37 -19.88
C SER A 534 21.60 12.28 -20.59
N ALA A 535 22.28 11.18 -20.93
CA ALA A 535 21.63 9.99 -21.49
C ALA A 535 20.88 9.13 -20.46
N SER A 536 21.24 9.25 -19.18
CA SER A 536 20.69 8.48 -18.06
C SER A 536 20.24 9.38 -16.92
N TYR A 537 19.39 8.86 -16.03
CA TYR A 537 18.82 9.61 -14.91
C TYR A 537 19.91 10.26 -14.05
N ASN A 538 19.79 11.57 -13.79
CA ASN A 538 20.78 12.30 -13.01
C ASN A 538 20.54 12.16 -11.52
N GLY A 539 19.28 12.08 -11.11
CA GLY A 539 18.87 12.18 -9.71
C GLY A 539 19.10 13.58 -9.12
N PRO A 540 18.53 13.88 -7.94
CA PRO A 540 18.86 15.09 -7.22
C PRO A 540 20.34 15.11 -6.81
N ILE A 541 21.00 16.26 -6.95
CA ILE A 541 22.27 16.53 -6.28
C ILE A 541 21.96 16.82 -4.80
N SER A 542 22.75 16.21 -3.91
CA SER A 542 22.70 16.41 -2.46
C SER A 542 23.20 17.78 -2.03
#